data_AF-A0A5F0LVL0-F1
#
_entry.id   AF-A0A5F0LVL0-F1
#
_cell.length_a   1.000
_cell.length_b   1.000
_cell.length_c   1.000
_cell.angle_alpha   90.00
_cell.angle_beta   90.00
_cell.angle_gamma   90.00
#
_symmetry.space_group_name_H-M   'P 1'
#
loop_
_entity.id
_entity.type
_entity.pdbx_description
1 polymer ?
#
loop_
_entity_poly.entity_id
_entity_poly.type
_entity_poly.pdbx_seq_one_letter_code
_entity_poly.pdbx_strand_id
1 'polypeptide(L)'
;PIRKAALGYTAKYEAVHGKDSVSLFGGYAWDAGLLLQAAAPEALKKGKPGTPEFRAALRDALEASKNVNGVHGVYNMSATDHLGLDQRASVMVKIVNGAWKYQP
;
A
#
# COMPACT_ATOMS: atom_id res chain seq x y z
N PRO A 1 -4.29 -13.12 -2.60
CA PRO A 1 -3.12 -12.47 -3.24
C PRO A 1 -2.21 -11.71 -2.26
N ILE A 2 -2.75 -10.99 -1.28
CA ILE A 2 -1.98 -10.09 -0.40
C ILE A 2 -1.08 -10.78 0.64
N ARG A 3 -1.36 -12.04 1.00
CA ARG A 3 -0.65 -12.76 2.08
C ARG A 3 0.88 -12.72 1.95
N LYS A 4 1.41 -12.90 0.75
CA LYS A 4 2.87 -12.87 0.51
C LYS A 4 3.46 -11.48 0.77
N ALA A 5 2.80 -10.43 0.30
CA ALA A 5 3.23 -9.05 0.52
C ALA A 5 3.16 -8.69 2.01
N ALA A 6 2.06 -9.05 2.67
CA ALA A 6 1.85 -8.79 4.09
C ALA A 6 2.90 -9.48 4.97
N LEU A 7 3.14 -10.78 4.78
CA LEU A 7 4.17 -11.51 5.53
C LEU A 7 5.59 -10.99 5.25
N GLY A 8 5.86 -10.56 4.01
CA GLY A 8 7.13 -9.93 3.66
C GLY A 8 7.35 -8.60 4.38
N TYR A 9 6.31 -7.78 4.50
CA TYR A 9 6.35 -6.54 5.27
C TYR A 9 6.52 -6.82 6.78
N THR A 10 5.72 -7.72 7.36
CA THR A 10 5.84 -8.13 8.77
C THR A 10 7.26 -8.55 9.11
N ALA A 11 7.86 -9.45 8.32
CA ALA A 11 9.22 -9.90 8.57
C ALA A 11 10.25 -8.77 8.55
N LYS A 12 10.13 -7.82 7.60
CA LYS A 12 11.03 -6.65 7.53
C LYS A 12 10.85 -5.70 8.70
N TYR A 13 9.61 -5.43 9.10
CA TYR A 13 9.30 -4.54 10.21
C TYR A 13 9.81 -5.10 11.53
N GLU A 14 9.48 -6.37 11.82
CA GLU A 14 9.87 -7.02 13.07
C GLU A 14 11.38 -7.30 13.17
N ALA A 15 12.09 -7.43 12.05
CA ALA A 15 13.56 -7.50 12.05
C ALA A 15 14.22 -6.23 12.60
N VAL A 16 13.54 -5.08 12.51
CA VAL A 16 14.05 -3.78 13.00
C VAL A 16 13.46 -3.43 14.36
N HIS A 17 12.19 -3.75 14.59
CA HIS A 17 11.43 -3.28 15.75
C HIS A 17 11.13 -4.36 16.80
N GLY A 18 11.52 -5.61 16.54
CA GLY A 18 11.31 -6.74 17.43
C GLY A 18 10.08 -7.57 17.06
N LYS A 19 10.06 -8.82 17.52
CA LYS A 19 8.99 -9.77 17.27
C LYS A 19 7.64 -9.26 17.80
N ASP A 20 6.57 -9.49 17.05
CA ASP A 20 5.18 -9.12 17.39
C ASP A 20 4.95 -7.61 17.56
N SER A 21 5.89 -6.78 17.07
CA SER A 21 5.78 -5.31 17.10
C SER A 21 4.96 -4.72 15.95
N VAL A 22 4.68 -5.51 14.91
CA VAL A 22 3.99 -5.03 13.72
C VAL A 22 2.56 -4.58 14.06
N SER A 23 2.14 -3.48 13.47
CA SER A 23 0.75 -3.05 13.47
C SER A 23 0.30 -2.71 12.05
N LEU A 24 -1.01 -2.62 11.84
CA LEU A 24 -1.60 -2.22 10.56
C LEU A 24 -1.07 -0.86 10.09
N PHE A 25 -0.83 0.07 11.04
CA PHE A 25 -0.53 1.46 10.72
C PHE A 25 0.75 1.64 9.90
N GLY A 26 1.82 0.90 10.24
CA GLY A 26 3.07 0.98 9.50
C GLY A 26 2.94 0.47 8.07
N GLY A 27 2.02 -0.47 7.82
CA GLY A 27 1.79 -1.00 6.48
C GLY A 27 1.16 0.02 5.54
N TYR A 28 0.41 1.03 6.04
CA TYR A 28 -0.14 2.08 5.17
C TYR A 28 0.98 2.96 4.58
N ALA A 29 2.00 3.28 5.38
CA ALA A 29 3.18 3.98 4.89
C ALA A 29 3.97 3.12 3.89
N TRP A 30 4.09 1.82 4.16
CA TRP A 30 4.71 0.87 3.22
C TRP A 30 3.97 0.84 1.88
N ASP A 31 2.65 0.75 1.90
CA ASP A 31 1.81 0.70 0.70
C ASP A 31 1.85 2.00 -0.11
N ALA A 32 1.89 3.15 0.55
CA ALA A 32 2.16 4.43 -0.11
C ALA A 32 3.51 4.43 -0.83
N GLY A 33 4.54 3.83 -0.21
CA GLY A 33 5.85 3.63 -0.84
C GLY A 33 5.79 2.75 -2.09
N LEU A 34 5.00 1.67 -2.07
CA LEU A 34 4.81 0.79 -3.23
C LEU A 34 4.07 1.50 -4.39
N LEU A 35 3.06 2.32 -4.08
CA LEU A 35 2.38 3.16 -5.08
C LEU A 35 3.35 4.19 -5.69
N LEU A 36 4.16 4.85 -4.86
CA LEU A 36 5.20 5.75 -5.35
C LEU A 36 6.24 5.03 -6.21
N GLN A 37 6.66 3.82 -5.82
CA GLN A 37 7.59 3.01 -6.60
C GLN A 37 7.03 2.64 -7.97
N ALA A 38 5.71 2.41 -8.08
CA ALA A 38 5.05 2.14 -9.34
C ALA A 38 4.90 3.42 -10.21
N ALA A 39 4.58 4.56 -9.60
CA ALA A 39 4.25 5.80 -10.32
C ALA A 39 5.46 6.68 -10.67
N ALA A 40 6.47 6.75 -9.80
CA ALA A 40 7.61 7.64 -9.95
C ALA A 40 8.39 7.46 -11.27
N PRO A 41 8.62 6.24 -11.79
CA PRO A 41 9.29 6.06 -13.09
C PRO A 41 8.58 6.77 -14.25
N GLU A 42 7.24 6.81 -14.25
CA GLU A 42 6.47 7.51 -15.28
C GLU A 42 6.54 9.03 -15.10
N ALA A 43 6.55 9.51 -13.86
CA ALA A 43 6.71 10.93 -13.57
C ALA A 43 8.09 11.46 -13.99
N LEU A 44 9.15 10.67 -13.77
CA LEU A 44 10.53 11.01 -14.13
C LEU A 44 10.74 11.23 -15.63
N LYS A 45 9.90 10.62 -16.48
CA LYS A 45 9.94 10.83 -17.94
C LYS A 45 9.42 12.21 -18.35
N LYS A 46 8.60 12.85 -17.51
CA LYS A 46 7.89 14.10 -17.81
C LYS A 46 8.46 15.33 -17.10
N GLY A 47 9.26 15.14 -16.05
CA GLY A 47 9.85 16.25 -15.30
C GLY A 47 10.90 15.79 -14.28
N LYS A 48 11.66 16.76 -13.75
CA LYS A 48 12.65 16.50 -12.70
C LYS A 48 12.00 16.58 -11.31
N PRO A 49 12.36 15.72 -10.35
CA PRO A 49 11.91 15.87 -8.98
C PRO A 49 12.12 17.29 -8.45
N GLY A 50 11.13 17.82 -7.72
CA GLY A 50 11.11 19.19 -7.21
C GLY A 50 10.38 20.21 -8.10
N THR A 51 10.11 19.90 -9.38
CA THR A 51 9.41 20.83 -10.27
C THR A 51 7.88 20.65 -10.26
N PRO A 52 7.09 21.66 -10.65
CA PRO A 52 5.64 21.53 -10.83
C PRO A 52 5.25 20.42 -11.81
N GLU A 53 6.01 20.26 -12.90
CA GLU A 53 5.74 19.27 -13.95
C GLU A 53 5.89 17.84 -13.41
N PHE A 54 6.91 17.58 -12.59
CA PHE A 54 7.06 16.28 -11.93
C PHE A 54 5.91 15.99 -10.96
N ARG A 55 5.46 17.00 -10.19
CA ARG A 55 4.32 16.82 -9.27
C ARG A 55 3.03 16.50 -10.04
N ALA A 56 2.77 17.21 -11.13
CA ALA A 56 1.61 16.95 -11.99
C ALA A 56 1.69 15.55 -12.62
N ALA A 57 2.85 15.17 -13.16
CA ALA A 57 3.07 13.87 -13.75
C ALA A 57 2.97 12.72 -12.74
N LEU A 58 3.43 12.92 -11.50
CA LEU A 58 3.30 11.93 -10.44
C LEU A 58 1.85 11.73 -10.03
N ARG A 59 1.04 12.80 -9.94
CA ARG A 59 -0.40 12.70 -9.72
C ARG A 59 -1.06 11.85 -10.82
N ASP A 60 -0.81 12.17 -12.08
CA ASP A 60 -1.35 11.41 -13.22
C ASP A 60 -0.96 9.93 -13.16
N ALA A 61 0.31 9.64 -12.83
CA ALA A 61 0.81 8.27 -12.75
C ALA A 61 0.22 7.48 -11.57
N LEU A 62 -0.02 8.14 -10.43
CA LEU A 62 -0.71 7.53 -9.29
C LEU A 62 -2.16 7.20 -9.64
N GLU A 63 -2.89 8.12 -10.28
CA GLU A 63 -4.27 7.87 -10.76
C GLU A 63 -4.32 6.75 -11.80
N ALA A 64 -3.26 6.57 -12.60
CA ALA A 64 -3.17 5.50 -13.60
C ALA A 64 -2.70 4.15 -13.03
N SER A 65 -2.36 4.05 -11.74
CA SER A 65 -1.79 2.84 -11.15
C SER A 65 -2.80 1.68 -11.10
N LYS A 66 -2.40 0.52 -11.64
CA LYS A 66 -3.22 -0.71 -11.68
C LYS A 66 -2.46 -1.90 -11.11
N ASN A 67 -3.18 -2.79 -10.42
CA ASN A 67 -2.66 -4.02 -9.84
C ASN A 67 -1.41 -3.85 -8.96
N VAL A 68 -1.30 -2.74 -8.22
CA VAL A 68 -0.19 -2.55 -7.28
C VAL A 68 -0.49 -3.36 -6.02
N ASN A 69 0.28 -4.42 -5.79
CA ASN A 69 0.07 -5.33 -4.65
C ASN A 69 0.68 -4.75 -3.37
N GLY A 70 -0.18 -4.27 -2.47
CA GLY A 70 0.20 -3.83 -1.12
C GLY A 70 0.01 -4.90 -0.04
N VAL A 71 0.30 -4.50 1.19
CA VAL A 71 0.04 -5.23 2.44
C VAL A 71 -1.46 -5.23 2.74
N HIS A 72 -2.14 -4.10 2.51
CA HIS A 72 -3.56 -3.93 2.82
C HIS A 72 -4.51 -4.27 1.68
N GLY A 73 -4.02 -4.53 0.47
CA GLY A 73 -4.90 -4.76 -0.67
C GLY A 73 -4.17 -4.76 -2.00
N VAL A 74 -4.95 -4.73 -3.08
CA VAL A 74 -4.43 -4.59 -4.45
C VAL A 74 -5.00 -3.29 -5.02
N TYR A 75 -4.14 -2.30 -5.21
CA TYR A 75 -4.54 -0.97 -5.62
C TYR A 75 -4.80 -0.89 -7.13
N ASN A 76 -5.97 -0.38 -7.48
CA ASN A 76 -6.44 -0.06 -8.82
C ASN A 76 -7.03 1.35 -8.79
N MET A 77 -6.15 2.34 -8.88
CA MET A 77 -6.51 3.76 -8.80
C MET A 77 -7.22 4.24 -10.07
N SER A 78 -7.93 5.35 -9.98
CA SER A 78 -8.43 6.09 -11.14
C SER A 78 -8.60 7.56 -10.79
N ALA A 79 -8.88 8.42 -11.77
CA ALA A 79 -9.18 9.83 -11.53
C ALA A 79 -10.45 10.06 -10.68
N THR A 80 -11.31 9.05 -10.54
CA THR A 80 -12.57 9.14 -9.76
C THR A 80 -12.59 8.23 -8.53
N ASP A 81 -11.56 7.40 -8.34
CA ASP A 81 -11.38 6.54 -7.17
C ASP A 81 -9.92 6.56 -6.74
N HIS A 82 -9.66 7.35 -5.69
CA HIS A 82 -8.35 7.51 -5.08
C HIS A 82 -8.16 6.58 -3.86
N LEU A 83 -9.12 5.71 -3.57
CA LEU A 83 -8.94 4.61 -2.63
C LEU A 83 -8.34 3.41 -3.37
N GLY A 84 -8.94 3.06 -4.52
CA GLY A 84 -8.45 2.03 -5.44
C GLY A 84 -8.45 0.62 -4.84
N LEU A 85 -9.18 0.39 -3.76
CA LEU A 85 -9.27 -0.89 -3.07
C LEU A 85 -10.65 -1.52 -3.28
N ASP A 86 -10.69 -2.85 -3.28
CA ASP A 86 -11.93 -3.63 -3.34
C ASP A 86 -12.05 -4.59 -2.15
N GLN A 87 -12.99 -5.53 -2.22
CA GLN A 87 -13.27 -6.51 -1.16
C GLN A 87 -12.03 -7.31 -0.71
N ARG A 88 -10.97 -7.39 -1.52
CA ARG A 88 -9.71 -8.05 -1.12
C ARG A 88 -8.96 -7.30 -0.02
N ALA A 89 -9.35 -6.06 0.27
CA ALA A 89 -8.69 -5.19 1.25
C ALA A 89 -9.32 -5.23 2.66
N SER A 90 -10.41 -5.96 2.83
CA SER A 90 -11.13 -6.00 4.11
C SER A 90 -11.42 -7.43 4.54
N VAL A 91 -11.30 -7.68 5.83
CA VAL A 91 -11.74 -8.91 6.50
C VAL A 91 -12.47 -8.56 7.78
N MET A 92 -13.42 -9.40 8.18
CA MET A 92 -14.05 -9.29 9.49
C MET A 92 -13.16 -9.93 10.56
N VAL A 93 -13.06 -9.29 11.72
CA VAL A 93 -12.34 -9.80 12.88
C VAL A 93 -13.16 -9.60 14.14
N LYS A 94 -12.97 -10.50 15.11
CA LYS A 94 -13.55 -10.42 16.45
C LYS A 94 -12.45 -10.47 17.50
N ILE A 95 -12.60 -9.74 18.60
CA ILE A 95 -11.72 -9.91 19.76
C ILE A 95 -12.19 -11.11 20.58
N VAL A 96 -11.28 -12.08 20.78
CA VAL A 96 -11.49 -13.25 21.63
C VAL A 96 -10.28 -13.39 22.55
N ASN A 97 -10.50 -13.33 23.87
CA ASN A 97 -9.45 -13.42 24.90
C ASN A 97 -8.30 -12.42 24.67
N GLY A 98 -8.62 -11.19 24.30
CA GLY A 98 -7.63 -10.13 24.06
C GLY A 98 -6.88 -10.21 22.73
N ALA A 99 -7.21 -11.16 21.85
CA ALA A 99 -6.57 -11.32 20.55
C ALA A 99 -7.54 -11.14 19.37
N TRP A 100 -7.01 -10.68 18.24
CA TRP A 100 -7.74 -10.61 16.97
C TRP A 100 -7.96 -12.02 16.41
N LYS A 101 -9.22 -12.37 16.14
CA LYS A 101 -9.60 -13.64 15.52
C LYS A 101 -10.39 -13.38 14.23
N TYR A 102 -9.84 -13.82 13.10
CA TYR A 102 -10.49 -13.75 11.79
C TYR A 102 -11.89 -14.39 11.82
N GLN A 103 -12.84 -13.74 11.16
CA GLN A 103 -14.19 -14.23 10.93
C GLN A 103 -14.38 -14.39 9.40
N PRO A 104 -14.61 -15.61 8.90
CA PRO A 104 -14.90 -15.84 7.49
C PRO A 104 -16.27 -15.31 7.08
#